data_AF-A0AAW6FDT5-F1
#
_entry.id   AF-A0AAW6FDT5-F1
#
_cell.length_a   1.000
_cell.length_b   1.000
_cell.length_c   1.000
_cell.angle_alpha   90.00
_cell.angle_beta   90.00
_cell.angle_gamma   90.00
#
_symmetry.space_group_name_H-M   'P 1'
#
loop_
_entity.id
_entity.type
_entity.pdbx_description
1 polymer ?
#
loop_
_entity_poly.entity_id
_entity_poly.type
_entity_poly.pdbx_seq_one_letter_code
_entity_poly.pdbx_strand_id
1 'polypeptide(L)'
;MTNDELQSKTIAFLRFPLIVGVVLIHCYYKELPIGGVKVPVMDEYPIYKLIADLFSQVLARTAVPLFFLISGYLFFYKSSFSWPMYGSKLRKRAQTLLLPYLFWNGALVGLHLLIELLFPSVLSGEAKPVLDNGWCDWWDIFWAREPSEPGGMPMPINYPLWFIRDLMVLVVFSPLVYAMVRYLRQYALALLGFLWLIYDGASTPGLSPNAWFFFSLGAFYSVHRRNFVVETRPLLRGRHCFMWFWL
;
A
#
# COMPACT_ATOMS: atom_id res chain seq x y z
N MET A 1 30.65 -9.34 -6.37
CA MET A 1 29.29 -8.80 -6.52
C MET A 1 29.35 -7.31 -6.30
N THR A 2 28.90 -6.52 -7.28
CA THR A 2 28.85 -5.06 -7.18
C THR A 2 27.76 -4.61 -6.21
N ASN A 3 27.81 -3.37 -5.74
CA ASN A 3 26.78 -2.82 -4.85
C ASN A 3 25.40 -2.75 -5.54
N ASP A 4 25.37 -2.50 -6.84
CA ASP A 4 24.14 -2.47 -7.65
C ASP A 4 23.53 -3.88 -7.81
N GLU A 5 24.37 -4.89 -8.05
CA GLU A 5 23.95 -6.29 -8.10
C GLU A 5 23.39 -6.75 -6.74
N LEU A 6 24.07 -6.37 -5.65
CA LEU A 6 23.61 -6.66 -4.30
C LEU A 6 22.23 -6.04 -4.05
N GLN A 7 22.07 -4.75 -4.34
CA GLN A 7 20.80 -4.05 -4.14
C GLN A 7 19.67 -4.66 -4.98
N SER A 8 19.93 -5.01 -6.24
CA SER A 8 18.96 -5.68 -7.10
C SER A 8 18.52 -7.04 -6.51
N LYS A 9 19.48 -7.85 -6.04
CA LYS A 9 19.20 -9.13 -5.37
C LYS A 9 18.43 -8.95 -4.07
N THR A 10 18.76 -7.94 -3.28
CA THR A 10 18.02 -7.61 -2.05
C THR A 10 16.58 -7.24 -2.37
N ILE A 11 16.33 -6.36 -3.36
CA ILE A 11 14.97 -6.01 -3.78
C ILE A 11 14.21 -7.26 -4.25
N ALA A 12 14.84 -8.13 -5.04
CA ALA A 12 14.22 -9.36 -5.52
C ALA A 12 13.87 -10.31 -4.37
N PHE A 13 14.79 -10.50 -3.42
CA PHE A 13 14.60 -11.33 -2.23
C PHE A 13 13.47 -10.81 -1.34
N LEU A 14 13.41 -9.49 -1.11
CA LEU A 14 12.40 -8.88 -0.24
C LEU A 14 10.98 -9.05 -0.75
N ARG A 15 10.76 -9.25 -2.06
CA ARG A 15 9.39 -9.41 -2.60
C ARG A 15 8.61 -10.52 -1.90
N PHE A 16 9.21 -11.69 -1.73
CA PHE A 16 8.53 -12.84 -1.14
C PHE A 16 8.09 -12.59 0.32
N PRO A 17 8.96 -12.24 1.28
CA PRO A 17 8.54 -11.99 2.65
C PRO A 17 7.57 -10.81 2.77
N LEU A 18 7.69 -9.79 1.91
CA LEU A 18 6.73 -8.68 1.90
C LEU A 18 5.35 -9.12 1.41
N ILE A 19 5.25 -9.99 0.38
CA ILE A 19 3.97 -10.57 -0.06
C ILE A 19 3.35 -11.40 1.07
N VAL A 20 4.14 -12.25 1.73
CA VAL A 20 3.68 -13.02 2.89
C VAL A 20 3.17 -12.09 3.99
N GLY A 21 3.88 -10.99 4.27
CA GLY A 21 3.43 -9.96 5.19
C GLY A 21 2.06 -9.39 4.83
N VAL A 22 1.84 -9.01 3.57
CA VAL A 22 0.53 -8.50 3.13
C VAL A 22 -0.59 -9.52 3.39
N VAL A 23 -0.35 -10.81 3.12
CA VAL A 23 -1.32 -11.87 3.43
C VAL A 23 -1.59 -11.94 4.93
N LEU A 24 -0.55 -11.93 5.78
CA LEU A 24 -0.71 -11.97 7.24
C LEU A 24 -1.53 -10.79 7.79
N ILE A 25 -1.32 -9.57 7.28
CA ILE A 25 -2.13 -8.39 7.67
C ILE A 25 -3.62 -8.64 7.36
N HIS A 26 -3.92 -9.21 6.20
CA HIS A 26 -5.30 -9.46 5.77
C HIS A 26 -5.93 -10.72 6.38
N CYS A 27 -5.14 -11.57 7.04
CA CYS A 27 -5.61 -12.71 7.84
C CYS A 27 -5.82 -12.35 9.32
N TYR A 28 -5.63 -11.09 9.71
CA TYR A 28 -5.83 -10.63 11.08
C TYR A 28 -7.33 -10.37 11.35
N TYR A 29 -8.01 -11.36 11.93
CA TYR A 29 -9.42 -11.27 12.31
C TYR A 29 -9.58 -11.05 13.81
N LYS A 30 -10.21 -9.95 14.22
CA LYS A 30 -10.48 -9.66 15.62
C LYS A 30 -11.62 -10.51 16.19
N GLU A 31 -12.60 -10.82 15.33
CA GLU A 31 -13.81 -11.55 15.65
C GLU A 31 -14.03 -12.65 14.61
N LEU A 32 -14.53 -13.81 15.04
CA LEU A 32 -14.92 -14.89 14.14
C LEU A 32 -16.43 -15.16 14.26
N PRO A 33 -17.16 -15.32 13.15
CA PRO A 33 -18.55 -15.74 13.17
C PRO A 33 -18.63 -17.25 13.44
N ILE A 34 -18.91 -17.64 14.68
CA ILE A 34 -19.10 -19.03 15.09
C ILE A 34 -20.57 -19.22 15.45
N GLY A 35 -21.29 -20.04 14.68
CA GLY A 35 -22.72 -20.30 14.92
C GLY A 35 -23.61 -19.05 14.77
N GLY A 36 -23.20 -18.07 13.96
CA GLY A 36 -23.94 -16.81 13.76
C GLY A 36 -23.67 -15.73 14.82
N VAL A 37 -22.80 -16.01 15.80
CA VAL A 37 -22.37 -15.04 16.81
C VAL A 37 -20.93 -14.61 16.52
N LYS A 38 -20.67 -13.30 16.58
CA LYS A 38 -19.30 -12.77 16.49
C LYS A 38 -18.59 -13.00 17.82
N VAL A 39 -17.63 -13.93 17.84
CA VAL A 39 -16.84 -14.27 19.01
C VAL A 39 -15.54 -13.45 19.00
N PRO A 40 -15.23 -12.68 20.07
CA PRO A 40 -14.02 -11.86 20.16
C PRO A 40 -12.79 -12.72 20.47
N VAL A 41 -12.25 -13.35 19.44
CA VAL A 41 -11.11 -14.30 19.55
C VAL A 41 -9.89 -13.67 20.21
N MET A 42 -9.65 -12.38 19.97
CA MET A 42 -8.49 -11.67 20.53
C MET A 42 -8.59 -11.50 22.04
N ASP A 43 -9.80 -11.40 22.60
CA ASP A 43 -10.00 -11.20 24.04
C ASP A 43 -10.03 -12.54 24.80
N GLU A 44 -10.49 -13.60 24.15
CA GLU A 44 -10.59 -14.94 24.75
C GLU A 44 -9.26 -15.72 24.70
N TYR A 45 -8.40 -15.48 23.70
CA TYR A 45 -7.19 -16.27 23.47
C TYR A 45 -5.91 -15.41 23.49
N PRO A 46 -5.33 -15.11 24.67
CA PRO A 46 -4.21 -14.18 24.79
C PRO A 46 -2.93 -14.63 24.09
N ILE A 47 -2.66 -15.94 24.02
CA ILE A 47 -1.51 -16.47 23.28
C ILE A 47 -1.69 -16.27 21.77
N TYR A 48 -2.90 -16.53 21.26
CA TYR A 48 -3.23 -16.29 19.86
C TYR A 48 -3.10 -14.80 19.54
N LYS A 49 -3.66 -13.91 20.37
CA LYS A 49 -3.52 -12.45 20.21
C LYS A 49 -2.07 -12.02 20.14
N LEU A 50 -1.23 -12.48 21.08
CA LEU A 50 0.19 -12.14 21.09
C LEU A 50 0.89 -12.53 19.77
N ILE A 51 0.65 -13.76 19.29
CA ILE A 51 1.23 -14.24 18.03
C ILE A 51 0.68 -13.44 16.84
N ALA A 52 -0.63 -13.25 16.78
CA ALA A 52 -1.29 -12.52 15.69
C ALA A 52 -0.82 -11.06 15.61
N ASP A 53 -0.70 -10.38 16.75
CA ASP A 53 -0.20 -9.00 16.83
C ASP A 53 1.27 -8.91 16.42
N LEU A 54 2.13 -9.80 16.91
CA LEU A 54 3.55 -9.82 16.56
C LEU A 54 3.75 -9.99 15.04
N PHE A 55 3.12 -11.01 14.46
CA PHE A 55 3.33 -11.33 13.04
C PHE A 55 2.58 -10.38 12.11
N SER A 56 1.36 -9.95 12.46
CA SER A 56 0.51 -9.17 11.54
C SER A 56 0.64 -7.66 11.76
N GLN A 57 0.60 -7.21 13.02
CA GLN A 57 0.56 -5.78 13.36
C GLN A 57 1.95 -5.16 13.51
N VAL A 58 2.93 -5.92 13.99
CA VAL A 58 4.30 -5.43 14.18
C VAL A 58 5.17 -5.72 12.96
N LEU A 59 5.36 -6.99 12.61
CA LEU A 59 6.28 -7.38 11.54
C LEU A 59 5.68 -7.12 10.15
N ALA A 60 4.54 -7.74 9.86
CA ALA A 60 3.98 -7.70 8.52
C ALA A 60 3.53 -6.30 8.08
N ARG A 61 3.05 -5.46 9.01
CA ARG A 61 2.60 -4.10 8.72
C ARG A 61 3.68 -3.21 8.08
N THR A 62 4.97 -3.54 8.27
CA THR A 62 6.09 -2.88 7.58
C THR A 62 6.12 -3.16 6.07
N ALA A 63 5.42 -4.19 5.60
CA ALA A 63 5.45 -4.61 4.20
C ALA A 63 4.92 -3.55 3.24
N VAL A 64 3.83 -2.88 3.63
CA VAL A 64 3.18 -1.85 2.80
C VAL A 64 4.11 -0.63 2.58
N PRO A 65 4.67 0.01 3.62
CA PRO A 65 5.72 1.03 3.47
C PRO A 65 6.87 0.61 2.55
N LEU A 66 7.39 -0.61 2.73
CA LEU A 66 8.53 -1.10 1.94
C LEU A 66 8.16 -1.32 0.48
N PHE A 67 6.94 -1.77 0.17
CA PHE A 67 6.45 -1.84 -1.20
C PHE A 67 6.33 -0.47 -1.86
N PHE A 68 5.86 0.56 -1.14
CA PHE A 68 5.85 1.93 -1.66
C PHE A 68 7.26 2.44 -1.93
N LEU A 69 8.20 2.21 -1.01
CA LEU A 69 9.61 2.56 -1.19
C LEU A 69 10.23 1.89 -2.41
N ILE A 70 10.10 0.56 -2.53
CA ILE A 70 10.60 -0.18 -3.68
C ILE A 70 9.95 0.32 -4.97
N SER A 71 8.64 0.60 -4.96
CA SER A 71 7.91 1.06 -6.13
C SER A 71 8.38 2.44 -6.60
N GLY A 72 8.60 3.38 -5.67
CA GLY A 72 9.15 4.71 -5.98
C GLY A 72 10.58 4.63 -6.50
N TYR A 73 11.42 3.80 -5.87
CA TYR A 73 12.79 3.56 -6.34
C TYR A 73 12.80 3.01 -7.77
N LEU A 74 12.04 1.94 -8.04
CA LEU A 74 11.98 1.32 -9.38
C LEU A 74 11.32 2.24 -10.42
N PHE A 75 10.42 3.14 -10.02
CA PHE A 75 9.82 4.10 -10.93
C PHE A 75 10.86 5.04 -11.53
N PHE A 76 11.83 5.52 -10.75
CA PHE A 76 12.86 6.45 -11.22
C PHE A 76 14.20 5.77 -11.55
N TYR A 77 14.29 4.45 -11.42
CA TYR A 77 15.55 3.72 -11.57
C TYR A 77 16.19 3.93 -12.95
N LYS A 78 17.48 4.31 -12.93
CA LYS A 78 18.35 4.49 -14.11
C LYS A 78 17.76 5.33 -15.24
N SER A 79 16.85 6.26 -14.92
CA SER A 79 16.17 7.10 -15.90
C SER A 79 16.33 8.57 -15.54
N SER A 80 16.83 9.39 -16.48
CA SER A 80 16.57 10.83 -16.43
C SER A 80 15.07 11.06 -16.63
N PHE A 81 14.51 12.03 -15.90
CA PHE A 81 13.10 12.36 -16.06
C PHE A 81 12.88 13.09 -17.38
N SER A 82 11.95 12.60 -18.20
CA SER A 82 11.47 13.27 -19.42
C SER A 82 10.01 12.91 -19.66
N TRP A 83 9.26 13.79 -20.30
CA TRP A 83 7.84 13.57 -20.60
C TRP A 83 7.57 12.31 -21.45
N PRO A 84 8.35 12.02 -22.51
CA PRO A 84 8.16 10.78 -23.28
C PRO A 84 8.41 9.51 -22.45
N MET A 85 9.43 9.54 -21.58
CA MET A 85 9.72 8.44 -20.66
C MET A 85 8.60 8.24 -19.65
N TYR A 86 8.10 9.33 -19.06
CA TYR A 86 6.97 9.29 -18.13
C TYR A 86 5.73 8.69 -18.78
N GLY A 87 5.35 9.14 -19.97
CA GLY A 87 4.20 8.59 -20.70
C GLY A 87 4.36 7.09 -21.02
N SER A 88 5.56 6.66 -21.42
CA SER A 88 5.86 5.23 -21.64
C SER A 88 5.71 4.39 -20.36
N LYS A 89 6.21 4.88 -19.23
CA LYS A 89 6.06 4.20 -17.93
C LYS A 89 4.62 4.19 -17.46
N LEU A 90 3.87 5.28 -17.63
CA LEU A 90 2.46 5.35 -17.27
C LEU A 90 1.63 4.33 -18.05
N ARG A 91 1.86 4.22 -19.37
CA ARG A 91 1.17 3.23 -20.21
C ARG A 91 1.44 1.79 -19.77
N LYS A 92 2.71 1.45 -19.50
CA LYS A 92 3.08 0.12 -19.00
C LYS A 92 2.42 -0.17 -17.65
N ARG A 93 2.40 0.81 -16.75
CA ARG A 93 1.76 0.65 -15.43
C ARG A 93 0.24 0.60 -15.51
N ALA A 94 -0.40 1.27 -16.46
CA ALA A 94 -1.83 1.09 -16.71
C ALA A 94 -2.13 -0.38 -17.04
N GLN A 95 -1.29 -1.03 -17.85
CA GLN A 95 -1.45 -2.45 -18.18
C GLN A 95 -1.20 -3.38 -16.99
N THR A 96 -0.24 -3.07 -16.13
CA THR A 96 0.15 -3.96 -15.01
C THR A 96 -0.53 -3.64 -13.68
N LEU A 97 -1.14 -2.47 -13.53
CA LEU A 97 -1.82 -2.04 -12.29
C LEU A 97 -3.30 -1.77 -12.54
N LEU A 98 -3.64 -0.85 -13.45
CA LEU A 98 -5.02 -0.42 -13.67
C LEU A 98 -5.89 -1.55 -14.23
N LEU A 99 -5.43 -2.27 -15.26
CA LEU A 99 -6.22 -3.37 -15.84
C LEU A 99 -6.48 -4.49 -14.81
N PRO A 100 -5.47 -5.02 -14.08
CA PRO A 100 -5.73 -5.99 -13.01
C PRO A 100 -6.62 -5.44 -11.91
N TYR A 101 -6.45 -4.18 -11.52
CA TYR A 101 -7.26 -3.53 -10.49
C TYR A 101 -8.75 -3.51 -10.88
N LEU A 102 -9.06 -3.07 -12.11
CA LEU A 102 -10.42 -3.04 -12.62
C LEU A 102 -11.00 -4.44 -12.76
N PHE A 103 -10.19 -5.39 -13.26
CA PHE A 103 -10.61 -6.79 -13.40
C PHE A 103 -10.99 -7.40 -12.04
N TRP A 104 -10.13 -7.31 -11.02
CA TRP A 104 -10.37 -7.95 -9.73
C TRP A 104 -11.49 -7.28 -8.91
N ASN A 105 -11.60 -5.95 -8.96
CA ASN A 105 -12.74 -5.28 -8.33
C ASN A 105 -14.04 -5.64 -9.07
N GLY A 106 -14.04 -5.60 -10.41
CA GLY A 106 -15.21 -5.97 -11.21
C GLY A 106 -15.63 -7.43 -11.02
N ALA A 107 -14.67 -8.36 -10.93
CA ALA A 107 -14.94 -9.76 -10.63
C ALA A 107 -15.62 -9.93 -9.26
N LEU A 108 -15.19 -9.18 -8.25
CA LEU A 108 -15.80 -9.22 -6.93
C LEU A 108 -17.21 -8.61 -6.92
N VAL A 109 -17.45 -7.54 -7.67
CA VAL A 109 -18.81 -7.00 -7.89
C VAL A 109 -19.70 -8.04 -8.56
N GLY A 110 -19.21 -8.68 -9.63
CA GLY A 110 -19.94 -9.74 -10.32
C GLY A 110 -20.28 -10.92 -9.42
N LEU A 111 -19.36 -11.28 -8.51
CA LEU A 111 -19.62 -12.31 -7.50
C LEU A 111 -20.70 -11.89 -6.50
N HIS A 112 -20.67 -10.64 -6.01
CA HIS A 112 -21.72 -10.13 -5.12
C HIS A 112 -23.10 -10.16 -5.80
N LEU A 113 -23.17 -9.69 -7.06
CA LEU A 113 -24.39 -9.75 -7.88
C LEU A 113 -24.89 -11.18 -8.06
N LEU A 114 -23.99 -12.14 -8.33
CA LEU A 114 -24.36 -13.54 -8.49
C LEU A 114 -24.93 -14.13 -7.20
N ILE A 115 -24.33 -13.83 -6.04
CA ILE A 115 -24.82 -14.28 -4.74
C ILE A 115 -26.18 -13.65 -4.43
N GLU A 116 -26.35 -12.36 -4.72
CA GLU A 116 -27.62 -11.65 -4.51
C GLU A 116 -28.76 -12.23 -5.34
N LEU A 117 -28.48 -12.63 -6.58
CA LEU A 117 -29.45 -13.25 -7.49
C LEU A 117 -29.80 -14.70 -7.10
N LEU A 118 -28.82 -15.49 -6.67
CA LEU A 118 -29.01 -16.92 -6.38
C LEU A 118 -29.44 -17.18 -4.93
N PHE A 119 -29.00 -16.35 -3.99
CA PHE A 119 -29.18 -16.53 -2.55
C PHE A 119 -29.48 -15.18 -1.86
N PRO A 120 -30.60 -14.51 -2.20
CA PRO A 120 -30.92 -13.18 -1.68
C PRO A 120 -31.00 -13.12 -0.15
N SER A 121 -31.35 -14.22 0.52
CA SER A 121 -31.39 -14.32 1.99
C SER A 121 -30.02 -14.30 2.67
N VAL A 122 -28.92 -14.52 1.93
CA VAL A 122 -27.55 -14.52 2.48
C VAL A 122 -27.03 -13.09 2.64
N LEU A 123 -27.47 -12.17 1.78
CA LEU A 123 -27.03 -10.77 1.77
C LEU A 123 -28.08 -9.81 2.33
N SER A 124 -29.28 -10.30 2.66
CA SER A 124 -30.37 -9.46 3.17
C SER A 124 -30.01 -8.82 4.51
N GLY A 125 -29.95 -7.48 4.53
CA GLY A 125 -29.75 -6.68 5.74
C GLY A 125 -28.30 -6.28 6.05
N GLU A 126 -27.31 -6.80 5.31
CA GLU A 126 -25.88 -6.49 5.53
C GLU A 126 -25.37 -5.35 4.62
N ALA A 127 -25.95 -5.15 3.43
CA ALA A 127 -25.54 -4.13 2.49
C ALA A 127 -26.67 -3.68 1.56
N LYS A 128 -26.54 -2.47 0.99
CA LYS A 128 -27.40 -1.98 -0.10
C LYS A 128 -27.28 -2.94 -1.31
N PRO A 129 -28.39 -3.43 -1.87
CA PRO A 129 -28.43 -4.21 -3.12
C PRO A 129 -27.55 -3.57 -4.19
N VAL A 130 -26.72 -4.36 -4.89
CA VAL A 130 -25.83 -3.80 -5.91
C VAL A 130 -26.63 -3.22 -7.08
N LEU A 131 -27.83 -3.75 -7.31
CA LEU A 131 -28.76 -3.29 -8.34
C LEU A 131 -29.39 -1.91 -8.04
N ASP A 132 -29.37 -1.47 -6.78
CA ASP A 132 -29.89 -0.16 -6.36
C ASP A 132 -28.82 0.95 -6.43
N ASN A 133 -27.62 0.64 -6.92
CA ASN A 133 -26.50 1.56 -6.97
C ASN A 133 -26.62 2.59 -8.10
N GLY A 134 -26.51 3.87 -7.74
CA GLY A 134 -26.41 4.98 -8.68
C GLY A 134 -25.00 5.13 -9.27
N TRP A 135 -24.83 6.05 -10.21
CA TRP A 135 -23.54 6.31 -10.88
C TRP A 135 -22.40 6.68 -9.91
N CYS A 136 -22.70 7.40 -8.82
CA CYS A 136 -21.71 7.74 -7.80
C CYS A 136 -21.31 6.51 -6.97
N ASP A 137 -22.27 5.65 -6.63
CA ASP A 137 -22.03 4.41 -5.89
C ASP A 137 -21.07 3.48 -6.69
N TRP A 138 -21.17 3.49 -8.02
CA TRP A 138 -20.23 2.76 -8.88
C TRP A 138 -18.80 3.28 -8.80
N TRP A 139 -18.59 4.59 -8.66
CA TRP A 139 -17.25 5.13 -8.42
C TRP A 139 -16.73 4.68 -7.05
N ASP A 140 -17.55 4.79 -6.02
CA ASP A 140 -17.16 4.50 -4.65
C ASP A 140 -16.80 3.02 -4.45
N ILE A 141 -17.52 2.10 -5.09
CA ILE A 141 -17.18 0.67 -5.13
C ILE A 141 -15.73 0.44 -5.56
N PHE A 142 -15.25 1.19 -6.55
CA PHE A 142 -13.90 1.04 -7.10
C PHE A 142 -12.88 1.97 -6.46
N TRP A 143 -13.27 2.93 -5.62
CA TRP A 143 -12.34 3.95 -5.09
C TRP A 143 -12.35 4.05 -3.57
N ALA A 144 -13.52 4.25 -2.98
CA ALA A 144 -13.70 4.75 -1.63
C ALA A 144 -15.05 4.34 -1.04
N ARG A 145 -15.37 3.04 -1.08
CA ARG A 145 -16.61 2.52 -0.51
C ARG A 145 -16.63 2.83 0.98
N GLU A 146 -17.78 3.32 1.45
CA GLU A 146 -17.96 3.57 2.87
C GLU A 146 -17.69 2.28 3.67
N PRO A 147 -16.93 2.38 4.77
CA PRO A 147 -16.62 1.23 5.59
C PRO A 147 -17.88 0.72 6.28
N SER A 148 -17.99 -0.60 6.39
CA SER A 148 -19.08 -1.28 7.11
C SER A 148 -19.01 -1.06 8.62
N GLU A 149 -17.87 -0.62 9.15
CA GLU A 149 -17.66 -0.34 10.57
C GLU A 149 -17.35 1.15 10.83
N PRO A 150 -17.92 1.76 11.88
CA PRO A 150 -17.62 3.13 12.26
C PRO A 150 -16.11 3.33 12.50
N GLY A 151 -15.52 4.33 11.86
CA GLY A 151 -14.08 4.62 11.96
C GLY A 151 -13.19 3.76 11.04
N GLY A 152 -13.77 2.89 10.21
CA GLY A 152 -13.04 2.25 9.11
C GLY A 152 -12.56 3.28 8.08
N MET A 153 -11.54 2.93 7.31
CA MET A 153 -11.09 3.75 6.18
C MET A 153 -11.86 3.40 4.91
N PRO A 154 -12.17 4.36 4.02
CA PRO A 154 -12.82 4.07 2.75
C PRO A 154 -11.90 3.27 1.83
N MET A 155 -12.41 2.14 1.34
CA MET A 155 -11.63 1.13 0.62
C MET A 155 -12.36 0.73 -0.66
N PRO A 156 -11.65 0.29 -1.70
CA PRO A 156 -12.32 -0.38 -2.82
C PRO A 156 -12.97 -1.69 -2.33
N ILE A 157 -13.95 -2.18 -3.08
CA ILE A 157 -14.70 -3.41 -2.74
C ILE A 157 -13.78 -4.59 -2.46
N ASN A 158 -12.69 -4.71 -3.22
CA ASN A 158 -11.61 -5.64 -2.89
C ASN A 158 -10.62 -4.94 -1.95
N TYR A 159 -10.86 -5.05 -0.65
CA TYR A 159 -10.13 -4.34 0.41
C TYR A 159 -8.60 -4.30 0.20
N PRO A 160 -7.87 -5.42 0.02
CA PRO A 160 -6.42 -5.42 -0.22
C PRO A 160 -5.93 -4.53 -1.36
N LEU A 161 -6.77 -4.23 -2.36
CA LEU A 161 -6.37 -3.44 -3.53
C LEU A 161 -6.23 -1.94 -3.27
N TRP A 162 -6.55 -1.45 -2.07
CA TRP A 162 -6.31 -0.07 -1.67
C TRP A 162 -4.87 0.38 -1.91
N PHE A 163 -3.89 -0.52 -1.71
CA PHE A 163 -2.48 -0.26 -1.97
C PHE A 163 -2.22 0.07 -3.44
N ILE A 164 -2.86 -0.67 -4.35
CA ILE A 164 -2.72 -0.47 -5.80
C ILE A 164 -3.36 0.85 -6.21
N ARG A 165 -4.52 1.20 -5.64
CA ARG A 165 -5.18 2.51 -5.83
C ARG A 165 -4.23 3.66 -5.49
N ASP A 166 -3.66 3.66 -4.29
CA ASP A 166 -2.73 4.70 -3.84
C ASP A 166 -1.45 4.73 -4.70
N LEU A 167 -0.95 3.55 -5.11
CA LEU A 167 0.20 3.46 -6.00
C LEU A 167 -0.10 4.04 -7.40
N MET A 168 -1.31 3.83 -7.94
CA MET A 168 -1.73 4.43 -9.22
C MET A 168 -1.74 5.95 -9.12
N VAL A 169 -2.27 6.51 -8.02
CA VAL A 169 -2.24 7.96 -7.77
C VAL A 169 -0.80 8.46 -7.75
N LEU A 170 0.09 7.83 -6.98
CA LEU A 170 1.50 8.23 -6.90
C LEU A 170 2.23 8.13 -8.24
N VAL A 171 1.90 7.15 -9.07
CA VAL A 171 2.45 7.03 -10.43
C VAL A 171 2.00 8.19 -11.31
N VAL A 172 0.72 8.58 -11.25
CA VAL A 172 0.20 9.76 -11.96
C VAL A 172 0.90 11.03 -11.45
N PHE A 173 0.99 11.21 -10.12
CA PHE A 173 1.66 12.34 -9.48
C PHE A 173 3.20 12.23 -9.45
N SER A 174 3.79 11.24 -10.10
CA SER A 174 5.25 11.08 -10.11
C SER A 174 6.04 12.27 -10.67
N PRO A 175 5.54 13.12 -11.60
CA PRO A 175 6.22 14.36 -11.97
C PRO A 175 6.35 15.34 -10.79
N LEU A 176 5.32 15.43 -9.94
CA LEU A 176 5.34 16.22 -8.72
C LEU A 176 6.33 15.63 -7.70
N VAL A 177 6.29 14.32 -7.49
CA VAL A 177 7.25 13.62 -6.62
C VAL A 177 8.69 13.85 -7.09
N TYR A 178 8.92 13.78 -8.41
CA TYR A 178 10.22 14.07 -8.99
C TYR A 178 10.67 15.50 -8.68
N ALA A 179 9.81 16.49 -8.89
CA ALA A 179 10.12 17.89 -8.60
C ALA A 179 10.44 18.10 -7.11
N MET A 180 9.62 17.56 -6.20
CA MET A 180 9.86 17.64 -4.75
C MET A 180 11.22 17.05 -4.39
N VAL A 181 11.50 15.82 -4.85
CA VAL A 181 12.76 15.13 -4.55
C VAL A 181 13.96 15.84 -5.18
N ARG A 182 13.84 16.34 -6.41
CA ARG A 182 14.94 16.95 -7.16
C ARG A 182 15.32 18.32 -6.61
N TYR A 183 14.34 19.15 -6.28
CA TYR A 183 14.56 20.55 -5.89
C TYR A 183 14.56 20.76 -4.37
N LEU A 184 13.64 20.14 -3.64
CA LEU A 184 13.54 20.28 -2.18
C LEU A 184 14.36 19.22 -1.42
N ARG A 185 14.85 18.17 -2.10
CA ARG A 185 15.76 17.15 -1.57
C ARG A 185 15.25 16.57 -0.23
N GLN A 186 16.05 16.65 0.82
CA GLN A 186 15.75 16.12 2.15
C GLN A 186 14.63 16.87 2.87
N TYR A 187 14.40 18.16 2.55
CA TYR A 187 13.34 18.95 3.17
C TYR A 187 11.94 18.46 2.77
N ALA A 188 11.75 18.02 1.52
CA ALA A 188 10.51 17.36 1.12
C ALA A 188 10.28 16.06 1.88
N LEU A 189 11.32 15.25 2.09
CA LEU A 189 11.21 14.02 2.87
C LEU A 189 10.93 14.31 4.35
N ALA A 190 11.54 15.34 4.93
CA ALA A 190 11.29 15.74 6.30
C ALA A 190 9.83 16.17 6.49
N LEU A 191 9.28 16.97 5.56
CA LEU A 191 7.87 17.37 5.58
C LEU A 191 6.93 16.17 5.45
N LEU A 192 7.13 15.32 4.44
CA LEU A 192 6.29 14.13 4.24
C LEU A 192 6.42 13.14 5.40
N GLY A 193 7.62 13.02 5.99
CA GLY A 193 7.86 12.20 7.17
C GLY A 193 7.17 12.75 8.42
N PHE A 194 7.18 14.07 8.61
CA PHE A 194 6.42 14.71 9.69
C PHE A 194 4.92 14.47 9.52
N LEU A 195 4.37 14.70 8.32
CA LEU A 195 2.96 14.41 8.01
C LEU A 195 2.60 12.95 8.25
N TRP A 196 3.50 12.03 7.94
CA TRP A 196 3.33 10.61 8.22
C TRP A 196 3.33 10.28 9.71
N LEU A 197 4.15 10.96 10.53
CA LEU A 197 4.23 10.71 11.98
C LEU A 197 3.02 11.25 12.76
N ILE A 198 2.46 12.38 12.35
CA ILE A 198 1.29 12.98 13.01
C ILE A 198 -0.04 12.42 12.51
N TYR A 199 0.00 11.55 11.51
CA TYR A 199 -1.18 10.97 10.89
C TYR A 199 -1.89 10.01 11.85
N ASP A 200 -3.16 10.28 12.12
CA ASP A 200 -4.00 9.60 13.11
C ASP A 200 -4.72 8.35 12.56
N GLY A 201 -4.59 8.07 11.27
CA GLY A 201 -5.24 6.91 10.64
C GLY A 201 -6.38 7.26 9.70
N ALA A 202 -6.86 8.51 9.64
CA ALA A 202 -7.92 8.94 8.73
C ALA A 202 -7.36 9.64 7.48
N SER A 203 -7.16 8.90 6.38
CA SER A 203 -6.64 9.47 5.11
C SER A 203 -7.70 9.49 4.05
N THR A 204 -7.63 10.53 3.23
CA THR A 204 -8.33 10.57 1.96
C THR A 204 -7.83 9.44 1.07
N PRO A 205 -8.74 8.59 0.54
CA PRO A 205 -8.44 7.55 -0.43
C PRO A 205 -7.53 8.04 -1.56
N GLY A 206 -6.39 7.39 -1.77
CA GLY A 206 -5.40 7.77 -2.78
C GLY A 206 -4.33 8.76 -2.30
N LEU A 207 -4.49 9.39 -1.13
CA LEU A 207 -3.58 10.41 -0.59
C LEU A 207 -3.01 10.04 0.78
N SER A 208 -2.82 8.75 1.06
CA SER A 208 -2.30 8.33 2.37
C SER A 208 -0.88 8.88 2.64
N PRO A 209 -0.62 9.56 3.79
CA PRO A 209 0.70 10.09 4.10
C PRO A 209 1.81 9.03 4.08
N ASN A 210 1.46 7.79 4.50
CA ASN A 210 2.33 6.63 4.41
C ASN A 210 2.81 6.36 2.97
N ALA A 211 1.89 6.30 2.00
CA ALA A 211 2.24 6.05 0.61
C ALA A 211 3.13 7.17 0.05
N TRP A 212 2.74 8.44 0.28
CA TRP A 212 3.47 9.60 -0.19
C TRP A 212 4.88 9.69 0.37
N PHE A 213 5.06 9.44 1.67
CA PHE A 213 6.38 9.48 2.30
C PHE A 213 7.29 8.37 1.77
N PHE A 214 6.88 7.10 1.87
CA PHE A 214 7.76 5.99 1.52
C PHE A 214 8.04 5.90 0.02
N PHE A 215 7.06 6.21 -0.84
CA PHE A 215 7.30 6.29 -2.28
C PHE A 215 8.29 7.40 -2.64
N SER A 216 8.16 8.58 -2.02
CA SER A 216 9.09 9.70 -2.22
C SER A 216 10.48 9.39 -1.68
N LEU A 217 10.59 8.66 -0.56
CA LEU A 217 11.86 8.18 -0.03
C LEU A 217 12.56 7.24 -1.02
N GLY A 218 11.83 6.28 -1.60
CA GLY A 218 12.35 5.43 -2.67
C GLY A 218 12.79 6.21 -3.91
N ALA A 219 11.97 7.18 -4.32
CA ALA A 219 12.29 8.08 -5.43
C ALA A 219 13.56 8.90 -5.16
N PHE A 220 13.75 9.36 -3.92
CA PHE A 220 14.95 10.09 -3.50
C PHE A 220 16.22 9.28 -3.69
N TYR A 221 16.24 8.03 -3.22
CA TYR A 221 17.36 7.11 -3.43
C TYR A 221 17.69 6.94 -4.92
N SER A 222 16.66 6.76 -5.74
CA SER A 222 16.86 6.54 -7.17
C SER A 222 17.36 7.80 -7.90
N VAL A 223 16.74 8.96 -7.68
CA VAL A 223 17.07 10.22 -8.37
C VAL A 223 18.48 10.69 -8.01
N HIS A 224 18.90 10.49 -6.76
CA HIS A 224 20.24 10.85 -6.29
C HIS A 224 21.29 9.75 -6.49
N ARG A 225 20.92 8.62 -7.14
CA ARG A 225 21.80 7.46 -7.39
C ARG A 225 22.46 6.93 -6.11
N ARG A 226 21.70 6.94 -5.01
CA ARG A 226 22.11 6.45 -3.70
C ARG A 226 21.72 4.98 -3.54
N ASN A 227 22.63 4.20 -2.99
CA ASN A 227 22.41 2.77 -2.76
C ASN A 227 22.00 2.54 -1.30
N PHE A 228 20.71 2.33 -1.06
CA PHE A 228 20.19 2.18 0.29
C PHE A 228 20.72 0.93 1.02
N VAL A 229 21.15 -0.13 0.31
CA VAL A 229 21.76 -1.32 0.95
C VAL A 229 23.14 -0.98 1.50
N VAL A 230 23.91 -0.16 0.79
CA VAL A 230 25.22 0.30 1.26
C VAL A 230 25.05 1.25 2.45
N GLU A 231 24.12 2.20 2.36
CA GLU A 231 23.88 3.19 3.41
C GLU A 231 23.31 2.59 4.70
N THR A 232 22.53 1.51 4.61
CA THR A 232 21.96 0.83 5.79
C THR A 232 22.93 -0.17 6.44
N ARG A 233 24.02 -0.54 5.76
CA ARG A 233 25.00 -1.54 6.25
C ARG A 233 25.67 -1.17 7.58
N PRO A 234 26.05 0.11 7.85
CA PRO A 234 26.62 0.50 9.13
C PRO A 234 25.63 0.36 10.30
N LEU A 235 24.34 0.67 10.06
CA LEU A 235 23.27 0.53 11.05
C LEU A 235 23.12 -0.93 11.50
N LEU A 236 23.16 -1.88 10.56
CA LEU A 236 23.10 -3.31 10.84
C LEU A 236 24.32 -3.86 11.60
N ARG A 237 25.45 -3.13 11.58
CA ARG A 237 26.69 -3.51 12.28
C ARG A 237 26.83 -2.83 13.63
N GLY A 238 25.78 -2.18 14.15
CA GLY A 238 25.81 -1.46 15.42
C GLY A 238 26.77 -0.25 15.43
N ARG A 239 27.25 0.20 14.26
CA ARG A 239 28.04 1.42 14.15
C ARG A 239 27.07 2.58 14.02
N HIS A 240 26.89 3.34 15.10
CA HIS A 240 26.09 4.56 15.10
C HIS A 240 26.50 5.46 13.93
N CYS A 241 25.67 5.50 12.89
CA CYS A 241 25.84 6.40 11.75
C CYS A 241 24.52 7.13 11.54
N PHE A 242 24.17 7.95 12.52
CA PHE A 242 23.03 8.87 12.45
C PHE A 242 23.38 10.16 11.67
N MET A 243 24.53 10.23 11.00
CA MET A 243 25.11 11.49 10.49
C MET A 243 25.19 11.64 8.96
N TRP A 244 24.63 10.73 8.16
CA TRP A 244 24.74 10.81 6.69
C TRP A 244 23.47 11.23 5.96
N PHE A 245 22.37 11.48 6.70
CA PHE A 245 21.13 11.96 6.10
C PHE A 245 21.10 13.48 5.83
N TRP A 246 22.14 14.23 6.18
CA TRP A 246 22.16 15.71 6.19
C TRP A 246 23.26 16.37 5.33
N LEU A 247 23.84 15.65 4.35
CA LEU A 247 24.74 16.20 3.32
C LEU A 247 24.23 15.78 1.91
#